data_AF-A0A1Q6NGD7-F1
#
_entry.id   AF-A0A1Q6NGD7-F1
#
_cell.length_a   1.000
_cell.length_b   1.000
_cell.length_c   1.000
_cell.angle_alpha   90.00
_cell.angle_beta   90.00
_cell.angle_gamma   90.00
#
_symmetry.space_group_name_H-M   'P 1'
#
loop_
_entity.id
_entity.type
_entity.pdbx_description
1 polymer ?
#
loop_
_entity_poly.entity_id
_entity_poly.type
_entity_poly.pdbx_seq_one_letter_code
_entity_poly.pdbx_strand_id
1 'polypeptide(L)'
;MNYPNLKTVTIKGVLSKISNSAFEGCKQIKSITATGAVNAAGKKVLQLGECAFKDCTGLESVEFTGSLAVSKNAFEGCTNLGSVKVKESDMALLGNYAFLNCTKLTEADIPGKLLIQEGAFFECTSLKKFDFSNVSSIGKIAFYHCSSLESIVLPENVTAIGNSAFQGCNGVTSLNIPGTVKSIGEEAFCSCEKLKELVVNEGVSSIGKQAFAGCKSLETITLPKSAALGENIFTDYRPIKTIRYTGTREEWVAAGLNQNNFYNATVYYEYTADHKHTFVTYTYTYTNSCTEPGERVTKCKDCGYIQSKETLPAQGHDWEVVSEKKATCKEEGLQNLKCRRCGETKKVVRIGAHQFSSWQTTKDATVFAPAVQIRTCNVCGYKETRNNGKKLTATMKVNAVKLPLKIKQKTTVLKVSGLANGDSVASWKSGNTKVVKVSGKPNGTCTLAAGHKKGKTTITIILKSGLKKKITITVQKAAVKTSKITGMPKNLKLKKNQTVTLKAAAAPLTSLQKLKYKSSNKKIVTVTSKGVIKAKKKGKAVITVQSGSKTVKCKVTVK
;
A
#
# COMPACT_ATOMS: atom_id res chain seq x y z
N MET A 1 -12.99 -38.81 -51.03
CA MET A 1 -11.59 -39.12 -51.42
C MET A 1 -10.69 -38.66 -50.28
N ASN A 2 -9.71 -39.45 -49.85
CA ASN A 2 -8.78 -39.02 -48.79
C ASN A 2 -7.54 -38.40 -49.45
N TYR A 3 -7.28 -37.11 -49.20
CA TYR A 3 -6.13 -36.38 -49.74
C TYR A 3 -5.08 -36.14 -48.64
N PRO A 4 -4.23 -37.15 -48.31
CA PRO A 4 -3.40 -37.14 -47.11
C PRO A 4 -2.33 -36.04 -47.07
N ASN A 5 -2.01 -35.42 -48.21
CA ASN A 5 -0.97 -34.40 -48.35
C ASN A 5 -1.50 -33.01 -48.76
N LEU A 6 -2.82 -32.87 -48.95
CA LEU A 6 -3.42 -31.61 -49.43
C LEU A 6 -3.55 -30.62 -48.28
N LYS A 7 -2.63 -29.65 -48.22
CA LYS A 7 -2.60 -28.62 -47.16
C LYS A 7 -3.39 -27.37 -47.51
N THR A 8 -3.55 -27.05 -48.79
CA THR A 8 -4.24 -25.85 -49.25
C THR A 8 -5.11 -26.18 -50.46
N VAL A 9 -6.30 -25.58 -50.53
CA VAL A 9 -7.18 -25.67 -51.69
C VAL A 9 -7.31 -24.29 -52.30
N THR A 10 -6.78 -24.11 -53.50
CA THR A 10 -6.90 -22.86 -54.25
C THR A 10 -7.72 -23.08 -55.51
N ILE A 11 -8.84 -22.36 -55.62
CA ILE A 11 -9.79 -22.47 -56.73
C ILE A 11 -9.64 -21.24 -57.61
N LYS A 12 -9.35 -21.47 -58.89
CA LYS A 12 -9.16 -20.43 -59.92
C LYS A 12 -9.86 -20.83 -61.22
N GLY A 13 -10.26 -19.84 -62.02
CA GLY A 13 -10.82 -20.05 -63.35
C GLY A 13 -12.32 -20.33 -63.35
N VAL A 14 -12.80 -20.98 -64.41
CA VAL A 14 -14.24 -21.26 -64.60
C VAL A 14 -14.66 -22.45 -63.74
N LEU A 15 -14.98 -22.19 -62.47
CA LEU A 15 -15.53 -23.18 -61.54
C LEU A 15 -16.66 -22.55 -60.72
N SER A 16 -17.90 -22.90 -61.04
CA SER A 16 -19.09 -22.39 -60.35
C SER A 16 -19.56 -23.26 -59.20
N LYS A 17 -19.06 -24.49 -59.06
CA LYS A 17 -19.56 -25.46 -58.07
C LYS A 17 -18.47 -26.41 -57.58
N ILE A 18 -18.41 -26.61 -56.27
CA ILE A 18 -17.76 -27.76 -55.62
C ILE A 18 -18.83 -28.82 -55.39
N SER A 19 -18.57 -30.06 -55.79
CA SER A 19 -19.52 -31.16 -55.62
C SER A 19 -19.77 -31.49 -54.15
N ASN A 20 -20.83 -32.25 -53.89
CA ASN A 20 -21.12 -32.77 -52.56
C ASN A 20 -19.94 -33.64 -52.07
N SER A 21 -19.63 -33.54 -50.77
CA SER A 21 -18.59 -34.32 -50.08
C SER A 21 -17.19 -34.30 -50.74
N ALA A 22 -16.87 -33.27 -51.53
CA ALA A 22 -15.63 -33.22 -52.31
C ALA A 22 -14.35 -33.39 -51.45
N PHE A 23 -14.35 -32.78 -50.26
CA PHE A 23 -13.24 -32.79 -49.31
C PHE A 23 -13.67 -33.27 -47.92
N GLU A 24 -14.77 -34.00 -47.81
CA GLU A 24 -15.25 -34.53 -46.53
C GLU A 24 -14.15 -35.35 -45.82
N GLY A 25 -13.95 -35.07 -44.53
CA GLY A 25 -12.97 -35.72 -43.68
C GLY A 25 -11.50 -35.36 -43.97
N CYS A 26 -11.23 -34.36 -44.82
CA CYS A 26 -9.87 -33.97 -45.17
C CYS A 26 -9.20 -33.12 -44.08
N LYS A 27 -8.75 -33.78 -43.01
CA LYS A 27 -8.15 -33.15 -41.81
C LYS A 27 -6.85 -32.38 -42.04
N GLN A 28 -6.25 -32.50 -43.22
CA GLN A 28 -4.94 -31.92 -43.56
C GLN A 28 -5.04 -30.54 -44.19
N ILE A 29 -6.22 -30.20 -44.74
CA ILE A 29 -6.46 -28.90 -45.38
C ILE A 29 -6.46 -27.84 -44.30
N LYS A 30 -5.58 -26.85 -44.43
CA LYS A 30 -5.44 -25.70 -43.53
C LYS A 30 -6.17 -24.47 -44.03
N SER A 31 -6.22 -24.26 -45.35
CA SER A 31 -6.88 -23.08 -45.91
C SER A 31 -7.53 -23.36 -47.26
N ILE A 32 -8.62 -22.63 -47.50
CA ILE A 32 -9.35 -22.64 -48.77
C ILE A 32 -9.40 -21.20 -49.28
N THR A 33 -9.03 -21.00 -50.54
CA THR A 33 -9.07 -19.70 -51.21
C THR A 33 -9.70 -19.83 -52.60
N ALA A 34 -10.84 -19.16 -52.83
CA ALA A 34 -11.47 -19.04 -54.15
C ALA A 34 -11.73 -17.57 -54.50
N THR A 35 -10.67 -16.82 -54.79
CA THR A 35 -10.74 -15.38 -55.10
C THR A 35 -10.83 -15.07 -56.59
N GLY A 36 -10.57 -16.06 -57.46
CA GLY A 36 -10.61 -15.92 -58.91
C GLY A 36 -11.55 -16.92 -59.60
N ALA A 37 -12.52 -17.46 -58.87
CA ALA A 37 -13.50 -18.40 -59.41
C ALA A 37 -14.66 -17.65 -60.09
N VAL A 38 -14.99 -18.03 -61.32
CA VAL A 38 -16.14 -17.50 -62.06
C VAL A 38 -16.99 -18.62 -62.63
N ASN A 39 -18.26 -18.35 -62.90
CA ASN A 39 -19.10 -19.25 -63.68
C ASN A 39 -18.81 -19.11 -65.19
N ALA A 40 -19.49 -19.91 -66.02
CA ALA A 40 -19.34 -19.87 -67.49
C ALA A 40 -19.68 -18.51 -68.12
N ALA A 41 -20.43 -17.65 -67.43
CA ALA A 41 -20.79 -16.29 -67.84
C ALA A 41 -19.82 -15.22 -67.28
N GLY A 42 -18.74 -15.61 -66.61
CA GLY A 42 -17.76 -14.69 -66.03
C GLY A 42 -18.18 -14.04 -64.71
N LYS A 43 -19.33 -14.41 -64.13
CA LYS A 43 -19.77 -13.88 -62.82
C LYS A 43 -19.03 -14.61 -61.69
N LYS A 44 -18.54 -13.84 -60.70
CA LYS A 44 -17.96 -14.39 -59.46
C LYS A 44 -19.06 -15.03 -58.61
N VAL A 45 -19.32 -16.32 -58.80
CA VAL A 45 -20.30 -17.11 -58.05
C VAL A 45 -19.72 -18.48 -57.76
N LEU A 46 -19.76 -18.90 -56.49
CA LEU A 46 -19.33 -20.22 -56.08
C LEU A 46 -20.40 -20.91 -55.23
N GLN A 47 -20.84 -22.09 -55.67
CA GLN A 47 -21.70 -22.97 -54.90
C GLN A 47 -20.87 -24.07 -54.25
N LEU A 48 -20.95 -24.16 -52.93
CA LEU A 48 -20.41 -25.29 -52.17
C LEU A 48 -21.48 -26.36 -52.04
N GLY A 49 -21.21 -27.59 -52.49
CA GLY A 49 -22.11 -28.72 -52.36
C GLY A 49 -22.36 -29.13 -50.91
N GLU A 50 -23.32 -30.02 -50.70
CA GLU A 50 -23.62 -30.58 -49.38
C GLU A 50 -22.39 -31.32 -48.83
N CYS A 51 -22.08 -31.10 -47.54
CA CYS A 51 -20.92 -31.70 -46.87
C CYS A 51 -19.55 -31.45 -47.54
N ALA A 52 -19.42 -30.44 -48.44
CA ALA A 52 -18.23 -30.26 -49.27
C ALA A 52 -16.90 -30.27 -48.50
N PHE A 53 -16.86 -29.72 -47.28
CA PHE A 53 -15.72 -29.68 -46.37
C PHE A 53 -16.06 -30.18 -44.97
N LYS A 54 -17.10 -31.03 -44.83
CA LYS A 54 -17.47 -31.61 -43.54
C LYS A 54 -16.27 -32.31 -42.88
N ASP A 55 -16.11 -32.14 -41.57
CA ASP A 55 -15.06 -32.73 -40.74
C ASP A 55 -13.61 -32.43 -41.22
N CYS A 56 -13.41 -31.31 -41.92
CA CYS A 56 -12.08 -30.77 -42.21
C CYS A 56 -11.47 -30.13 -40.94
N THR A 57 -11.15 -30.94 -39.93
CA THR A 57 -10.73 -30.45 -38.61
C THR A 57 -9.39 -29.71 -38.61
N GLY A 58 -8.62 -29.74 -39.70
CA GLY A 58 -7.39 -28.94 -39.84
C GLY A 58 -7.61 -27.56 -40.45
N LEU A 59 -8.82 -27.26 -40.94
CA LEU A 59 -9.13 -26.04 -41.66
C LEU A 59 -9.10 -24.85 -40.70
N GLU A 60 -8.24 -23.88 -40.95
CA GLU A 60 -8.00 -22.71 -40.10
C GLU A 60 -8.70 -21.45 -40.67
N SER A 61 -8.79 -21.31 -42.00
CA SER A 61 -9.35 -20.12 -42.65
C SER A 61 -9.95 -20.39 -44.02
N VAL A 62 -10.99 -19.63 -44.35
CA VAL A 62 -11.65 -19.68 -45.67
C VAL A 62 -11.82 -18.27 -46.25
N GLU A 63 -11.40 -18.09 -47.50
CA GLU A 63 -11.54 -16.84 -48.23
C GLU A 63 -12.18 -17.05 -49.62
N PHE A 64 -13.26 -16.34 -49.90
CA PHE A 64 -14.01 -16.38 -51.16
C PHE A 64 -14.17 -15.00 -51.77
N THR A 65 -14.42 -14.91 -53.08
CA THR A 65 -14.85 -13.67 -53.75
C THR A 65 -16.09 -13.93 -54.60
N GLY A 66 -17.10 -13.07 -54.50
CA GLY A 66 -18.37 -13.22 -55.22
C GLY A 66 -19.51 -13.78 -54.37
N SER A 67 -20.67 -13.95 -55.01
CA SER A 67 -21.84 -14.57 -54.37
C SER A 67 -21.53 -16.00 -53.95
N LEU A 68 -21.73 -16.30 -52.67
CA LEU A 68 -21.44 -17.60 -52.07
C LEU A 68 -22.73 -18.31 -51.67
N ALA A 69 -22.97 -19.48 -52.25
CA ALA A 69 -24.03 -20.38 -51.80
C ALA A 69 -23.40 -21.54 -51.03
N VAL A 70 -23.53 -21.52 -49.71
CA VAL A 70 -23.05 -22.59 -48.83
C VAL A 70 -24.20 -23.58 -48.66
N SER A 71 -24.12 -24.77 -49.25
CA SER A 71 -25.18 -25.77 -49.08
C SER A 71 -25.14 -26.38 -47.68
N LYS A 72 -26.13 -27.24 -47.42
CA LYS A 72 -26.29 -27.97 -46.17
C LYS A 72 -24.99 -28.63 -45.69
N ASN A 73 -24.67 -28.49 -44.41
CA ASN A 73 -23.52 -29.12 -43.73
C ASN A 73 -22.13 -28.86 -44.36
N ALA A 74 -21.98 -27.85 -45.23
CA ALA A 74 -20.76 -27.70 -46.03
C ALA A 74 -19.46 -27.58 -45.21
N PHE A 75 -19.49 -26.96 -44.04
CA PHE A 75 -18.36 -26.84 -43.10
C PHE A 75 -18.67 -27.44 -41.72
N GLU A 76 -19.64 -28.36 -41.62
CA GLU A 76 -19.93 -29.05 -40.37
C GLU A 76 -18.64 -29.66 -39.77
N GLY A 77 -18.42 -29.49 -38.47
CA GLY A 77 -17.31 -30.12 -37.76
C GLY A 77 -15.92 -29.54 -38.08
N CYS A 78 -15.83 -28.41 -38.78
CA CYS A 78 -14.58 -27.68 -39.00
C CYS A 78 -14.10 -26.97 -37.71
N THR A 79 -13.75 -27.74 -36.70
CA THR A 79 -13.48 -27.26 -35.32
C THR A 79 -12.30 -26.31 -35.18
N ASN A 80 -11.38 -26.25 -36.16
CA ASN A 80 -10.27 -25.29 -36.17
C ASN A 80 -10.54 -24.03 -37.01
N LEU A 81 -11.69 -23.94 -37.69
CA LEU A 81 -11.99 -22.83 -38.58
C LEU A 81 -12.15 -21.56 -37.75
N GLY A 82 -11.19 -20.63 -37.89
CA GLY A 82 -11.15 -19.39 -37.11
C GLY A 82 -11.82 -18.21 -37.79
N SER A 83 -11.79 -18.17 -39.13
CA SER A 83 -12.36 -17.06 -39.90
C SER A 83 -12.93 -17.50 -41.25
N VAL A 84 -14.06 -16.89 -41.61
CA VAL A 84 -14.68 -16.98 -42.94
C VAL A 84 -14.78 -15.58 -43.50
N LYS A 85 -14.21 -15.35 -44.69
CA LYS A 85 -14.19 -14.04 -45.35
C LYS A 85 -14.71 -14.16 -46.78
N VAL A 86 -15.73 -13.38 -47.10
CA VAL A 86 -16.29 -13.29 -48.46
C VAL A 86 -16.13 -11.87 -48.96
N LYS A 87 -15.35 -11.68 -50.03
CA LYS A 87 -15.18 -10.38 -50.70
C LYS A 87 -16.29 -10.18 -51.73
N GLU A 88 -17.04 -9.09 -51.62
CA GLU A 88 -18.07 -8.67 -52.61
C GLU A 88 -19.12 -9.76 -52.90
N SER A 89 -20.28 -9.70 -52.24
CA SER A 89 -21.36 -10.65 -52.49
C SER A 89 -22.69 -9.90 -52.64
N ASP A 90 -23.42 -10.18 -53.74
CA ASP A 90 -24.78 -9.67 -53.94
C ASP A 90 -25.79 -10.37 -53.00
N MET A 91 -25.59 -11.68 -52.79
CA MET A 91 -26.46 -12.57 -52.04
C MET A 91 -25.65 -13.77 -51.56
N ALA A 92 -25.80 -14.12 -50.29
CA ALA A 92 -25.26 -15.35 -49.75
C ALA A 92 -26.34 -16.16 -49.05
N LEU A 93 -26.46 -17.41 -49.47
CA LEU A 93 -27.33 -18.40 -48.86
C LEU A 93 -26.47 -19.24 -47.91
N LEU A 94 -26.78 -19.20 -46.62
CA LEU A 94 -26.15 -20.06 -45.62
C LEU A 94 -27.11 -21.21 -45.34
N GLY A 95 -26.81 -22.35 -45.96
CA GLY A 95 -27.62 -23.55 -45.90
C GLY A 95 -27.74 -24.14 -44.50
N ASN A 96 -28.67 -25.08 -44.34
CA ASN A 96 -28.89 -25.77 -43.07
C ASN A 96 -27.58 -26.32 -42.50
N TYR A 97 -27.25 -26.02 -41.24
CA TYR A 97 -26.06 -26.51 -40.54
C TYR A 97 -24.73 -26.19 -41.24
N ALA A 98 -24.68 -25.14 -42.07
CA ALA A 98 -23.51 -24.78 -42.89
C ALA A 98 -22.19 -24.74 -42.10
N PHE A 99 -22.18 -24.17 -40.89
CA PHE A 99 -21.01 -24.04 -40.00
C PHE A 99 -21.25 -24.73 -38.64
N LEU A 100 -22.08 -25.76 -38.60
CA LEU A 100 -22.34 -26.54 -37.37
C LEU A 100 -21.02 -26.97 -36.69
N ASN A 101 -20.89 -26.73 -35.39
CA ASN A 101 -19.71 -27.08 -34.59
C ASN A 101 -18.38 -26.45 -35.06
N CYS A 102 -18.40 -25.30 -35.72
CA CYS A 102 -17.19 -24.49 -35.98
C CYS A 102 -16.76 -23.74 -34.71
N THR A 103 -16.33 -24.48 -33.68
CA THR A 103 -16.16 -23.98 -32.32
C THR A 103 -15.08 -22.92 -32.14
N LYS A 104 -14.12 -22.80 -33.08
CA LYS A 104 -13.10 -21.73 -33.08
C LYS A 104 -13.43 -20.53 -33.96
N LEU A 105 -14.56 -20.52 -34.65
CA LEU A 105 -14.93 -19.44 -35.55
C LEU A 105 -15.17 -18.17 -34.72
N THR A 106 -14.29 -17.18 -34.85
CA THR A 106 -14.40 -15.92 -34.09
C THR A 106 -15.13 -14.83 -34.85
N GLU A 107 -15.02 -14.85 -36.18
CA GLU A 107 -15.59 -13.88 -37.11
C GLU A 107 -16.06 -14.56 -38.40
N ALA A 108 -17.24 -14.16 -38.88
CA ALA A 108 -17.76 -14.53 -40.20
C ALA A 108 -18.14 -13.23 -40.94
N ASP A 109 -17.24 -12.77 -41.80
CA ASP A 109 -17.42 -11.57 -42.62
C ASP A 109 -18.01 -11.96 -43.97
N ILE A 110 -19.33 -11.86 -44.07
CA ILE A 110 -20.10 -12.31 -45.23
C ILE A 110 -21.04 -11.15 -45.66
N PRO A 111 -20.61 -10.27 -46.58
CA PRO A 111 -21.44 -9.18 -47.06
C PRO A 111 -22.55 -9.67 -48.00
N GLY A 112 -23.51 -8.78 -48.27
CA GLY A 112 -24.63 -9.04 -49.17
C GLY A 112 -25.89 -9.50 -48.44
N LYS A 113 -26.97 -9.73 -49.20
CA LYS A 113 -28.24 -10.17 -48.62
C LYS A 113 -28.10 -11.60 -48.08
N LEU A 114 -28.23 -11.76 -46.77
CA LEU A 114 -28.02 -13.04 -46.08
C LEU A 114 -29.36 -13.73 -45.78
N LEU A 115 -29.48 -14.97 -46.26
CA LEU A 115 -30.53 -15.91 -45.84
C LEU A 115 -29.89 -16.96 -44.93
N ILE A 116 -30.14 -16.86 -43.63
CA ILE A 116 -29.59 -17.77 -42.62
C ILE A 116 -30.61 -18.88 -42.38
N GLN A 117 -30.32 -20.09 -42.84
CA GLN A 117 -31.21 -21.24 -42.66
C GLN A 117 -31.00 -21.93 -41.30
N GLU A 118 -31.67 -23.07 -41.11
CA GLU A 118 -31.69 -23.79 -39.83
C GLU A 118 -30.28 -24.18 -39.37
N GLY A 119 -29.91 -23.82 -38.15
CA GLY A 119 -28.64 -24.28 -37.55
C GLY A 119 -27.37 -23.79 -38.22
N ALA A 120 -27.42 -22.77 -39.09
CA ALA A 120 -26.27 -22.35 -39.91
C ALA A 120 -24.98 -22.09 -39.12
N PHE A 121 -25.07 -21.58 -37.88
CA PHE A 121 -23.96 -21.34 -36.95
C PHE A 121 -24.15 -22.08 -35.60
N PHE A 122 -24.87 -23.19 -35.58
CA PHE A 122 -25.09 -23.99 -34.36
C PHE A 122 -23.76 -24.38 -33.69
N GLU A 123 -23.65 -24.13 -32.38
CA GLU A 123 -22.45 -24.41 -31.55
C GLU A 123 -21.17 -23.70 -32.03
N CYS A 124 -21.29 -22.56 -32.71
CA CYS A 124 -20.16 -21.64 -32.95
C CYS A 124 -19.80 -20.88 -31.67
N THR A 125 -19.35 -21.59 -30.64
CA THR A 125 -19.16 -21.09 -29.27
C THR A 125 -18.17 -19.94 -29.14
N SER A 126 -17.22 -19.78 -30.08
CA SER A 126 -16.25 -18.68 -30.11
C SER A 126 -16.68 -17.47 -30.96
N LEU A 127 -17.83 -17.52 -31.64
CA LEU A 127 -18.27 -16.43 -32.53
C LEU A 127 -18.60 -15.19 -31.69
N LYS A 128 -17.78 -14.15 -31.82
CA LYS A 128 -17.92 -12.93 -31.01
C LYS A 128 -18.75 -11.87 -31.70
N LYS A 129 -18.58 -11.75 -33.02
CA LYS A 129 -19.18 -10.70 -33.84
C LYS A 129 -19.72 -11.28 -35.13
N PHE A 130 -20.93 -10.86 -35.48
CA PHE A 130 -21.60 -11.16 -36.72
C PHE A 130 -22.32 -9.89 -37.19
N ASP A 131 -22.15 -9.50 -38.46
CA ASP A 131 -22.87 -8.37 -39.02
C ASP A 131 -24.26 -8.82 -39.49
N PHE A 132 -25.29 -8.34 -38.78
CA PHE A 132 -26.67 -8.65 -39.11
C PHE A 132 -27.28 -7.69 -40.13
N SER A 133 -26.59 -6.61 -40.52
CA SER A 133 -27.16 -5.46 -41.25
C SER A 133 -27.90 -5.81 -42.56
N ASN A 134 -27.58 -6.94 -43.17
CA ASN A 134 -28.17 -7.39 -44.44
C ASN A 134 -28.91 -8.74 -44.33
N VAL A 135 -29.25 -9.19 -43.12
CA VAL A 135 -29.96 -10.46 -42.88
C VAL A 135 -31.46 -10.28 -43.14
N SER A 136 -32.05 -11.12 -43.99
CA SER A 136 -33.50 -11.09 -44.26
C SER A 136 -34.33 -12.10 -43.47
N SER A 137 -33.72 -13.22 -43.05
CA SER A 137 -34.40 -14.22 -42.23
C SER A 137 -33.40 -14.95 -41.35
N ILE A 138 -33.84 -15.33 -40.15
CA ILE A 138 -33.06 -16.11 -39.19
C ILE A 138 -33.80 -17.41 -38.93
N GLY A 139 -33.24 -18.53 -39.39
CA GLY A 139 -33.81 -19.86 -39.26
C GLY A 139 -33.84 -20.37 -37.81
N LYS A 140 -34.54 -21.49 -37.62
CA LYS A 140 -34.55 -22.24 -36.36
C LYS A 140 -33.11 -22.59 -35.94
N ILE A 141 -32.80 -22.50 -34.65
CA ILE A 141 -31.49 -22.85 -34.05
C ILE A 141 -30.26 -22.22 -34.74
N ALA A 142 -30.43 -21.15 -35.53
CA ALA A 142 -29.40 -20.62 -36.43
C ALA A 142 -28.08 -20.24 -35.73
N PHE A 143 -28.17 -19.67 -34.52
CA PHE A 143 -27.05 -19.27 -33.65
C PHE A 143 -27.14 -19.95 -32.27
N TYR A 144 -27.72 -21.15 -32.20
CA TYR A 144 -27.82 -21.92 -30.96
C TYR A 144 -26.44 -22.10 -30.32
N HIS A 145 -26.33 -21.78 -29.02
CA HIS A 145 -25.11 -21.86 -28.23
C HIS A 145 -23.89 -21.09 -28.79
N CYS A 146 -24.13 -19.99 -29.54
CA CYS A 146 -23.12 -18.97 -29.83
C CYS A 146 -22.79 -18.14 -28.58
N SER A 147 -22.26 -18.80 -27.55
CA SER A 147 -22.14 -18.26 -26.18
C SER A 147 -21.19 -17.06 -26.04
N SER A 148 -20.30 -16.84 -27.01
CA SER A 148 -19.40 -15.67 -27.05
C SER A 148 -19.96 -14.48 -27.83
N LEU A 149 -21.14 -14.58 -28.45
CA LEU A 149 -21.71 -13.51 -29.28
C LEU A 149 -22.03 -12.29 -28.41
N GLU A 150 -21.33 -11.18 -28.64
CA GLU A 150 -21.35 -10.01 -27.75
C GLU A 150 -22.56 -9.10 -28.01
N SER A 151 -23.03 -9.03 -29.26
CA SER A 151 -24.09 -8.12 -29.69
C SER A 151 -24.94 -8.74 -30.80
N ILE A 152 -26.25 -8.47 -30.74
CA ILE A 152 -27.20 -8.76 -31.81
C ILE A 152 -27.89 -7.45 -32.19
N VAL A 153 -27.57 -6.91 -33.37
CA VAL A 153 -28.16 -5.68 -33.90
C VAL A 153 -29.01 -6.05 -35.12
N LEU A 154 -30.28 -6.36 -34.90
CA LEU A 154 -31.18 -6.78 -35.99
C LEU A 154 -31.52 -5.58 -36.89
N PRO A 155 -31.43 -5.71 -38.22
CA PRO A 155 -31.83 -4.65 -39.13
C PRO A 155 -33.35 -4.63 -39.34
N GLU A 156 -33.85 -3.51 -39.89
CA GLU A 156 -35.27 -3.24 -40.18
C GLU A 156 -35.85 -4.12 -41.32
N ASN A 157 -35.08 -5.06 -41.88
CA ASN A 157 -35.57 -5.97 -42.92
C ASN A 157 -35.75 -7.41 -42.43
N VAL A 158 -35.44 -7.73 -41.17
CA VAL A 158 -35.77 -9.03 -40.56
C VAL A 158 -37.24 -9.06 -40.21
N THR A 159 -37.96 -10.09 -40.68
CA THR A 159 -39.40 -10.26 -40.43
C THR A 159 -39.73 -11.39 -39.47
N ALA A 160 -38.82 -12.33 -39.23
CA ALA A 160 -39.05 -13.44 -38.31
C ALA A 160 -37.74 -13.96 -37.71
N ILE A 161 -37.83 -14.43 -36.46
CA ILE A 161 -36.77 -15.10 -35.72
C ILE A 161 -37.26 -16.52 -35.40
N GLY A 162 -36.57 -17.53 -35.90
CA GLY A 162 -36.96 -18.94 -35.71
C GLY A 162 -36.85 -19.44 -34.27
N ASN A 163 -37.43 -20.62 -34.01
CA ASN A 163 -37.38 -21.25 -32.70
C ASN A 163 -35.92 -21.51 -32.28
N SER A 164 -35.60 -21.23 -31.01
CA SER A 164 -34.27 -21.41 -30.41
C SER A 164 -33.13 -20.72 -31.18
N ALA A 165 -33.42 -19.74 -32.04
CA ALA A 165 -32.44 -19.16 -32.96
C ALA A 165 -31.18 -18.61 -32.28
N PHE A 166 -31.31 -18.04 -31.08
CA PHE A 166 -30.22 -17.47 -30.28
C PHE A 166 -30.17 -18.07 -28.86
N GLN A 167 -30.73 -19.27 -28.67
CA GLN A 167 -30.72 -19.92 -27.36
C GLN A 167 -29.27 -20.13 -26.88
N GLY A 168 -28.97 -19.76 -25.63
CA GLY A 168 -27.63 -19.88 -25.05
C GLY A 168 -26.61 -18.82 -25.52
N CYS A 169 -27.04 -17.72 -26.16
CA CYS A 169 -26.17 -16.59 -26.52
C CYS A 169 -25.79 -15.75 -25.29
N ASN A 170 -24.97 -16.32 -24.41
CA ASN A 170 -24.58 -15.76 -23.12
C ASN A 170 -23.69 -14.52 -23.16
N GLY A 171 -23.22 -14.08 -24.32
CA GLY A 171 -22.43 -12.86 -24.47
C GLY A 171 -23.27 -11.59 -24.57
N VAL A 172 -24.54 -11.71 -24.98
CA VAL A 172 -25.41 -10.56 -25.29
C VAL A 172 -25.89 -9.89 -24.01
N THR A 173 -25.66 -8.59 -23.88
CA THR A 173 -26.05 -7.80 -22.69
C THR A 173 -27.28 -6.94 -22.90
N SER A 174 -27.57 -6.53 -24.13
CA SER A 174 -28.77 -5.79 -24.50
C SER A 174 -29.28 -6.27 -25.85
N LEU A 175 -30.60 -6.24 -26.03
CA LEU A 175 -31.24 -6.67 -27.26
C LEU A 175 -32.38 -5.71 -27.62
N ASN A 176 -32.32 -5.18 -28.85
CA ASN A 176 -33.40 -4.39 -29.44
C ASN A 176 -33.99 -5.17 -30.63
N ILE A 177 -35.26 -5.54 -30.53
CA ILE A 177 -36.01 -6.23 -31.58
C ILE A 177 -36.85 -5.18 -32.31
N PRO A 178 -36.56 -4.89 -33.60
CA PRO A 178 -37.30 -3.89 -34.36
C PRO A 178 -38.74 -4.32 -34.64
N GLY A 179 -39.62 -3.34 -34.87
CA GLY A 179 -41.05 -3.55 -35.15
C GLY A 179 -41.36 -4.29 -36.46
N THR A 180 -40.34 -4.46 -37.29
CA THR A 180 -40.40 -5.18 -38.56
C THR A 180 -40.44 -6.69 -38.34
N VAL A 181 -39.93 -7.19 -37.20
CA VAL A 181 -40.02 -8.59 -36.81
C VAL A 181 -41.47 -8.90 -36.42
N LYS A 182 -42.15 -9.75 -37.17
CA LYS A 182 -43.56 -10.13 -36.90
C LYS A 182 -43.68 -11.25 -35.90
N SER A 183 -42.73 -12.18 -35.88
CA SER A 183 -42.76 -13.34 -34.98
C SER A 183 -41.38 -13.65 -34.38
N ILE A 184 -41.35 -13.82 -33.06
CA ILE A 184 -40.23 -14.38 -32.31
C ILE A 184 -40.60 -15.81 -31.92
N GLY A 185 -39.79 -16.78 -32.34
CA GLY A 185 -40.06 -18.21 -32.13
C GLY A 185 -39.99 -18.68 -30.67
N GLU A 186 -40.43 -19.91 -30.44
CA GLU A 186 -40.29 -20.60 -29.14
C GLU A 186 -38.82 -20.69 -28.74
N GLU A 187 -38.51 -20.40 -27.48
CA GLU A 187 -37.15 -20.42 -26.92
C GLU A 187 -36.10 -19.56 -27.67
N ALA A 188 -36.52 -18.63 -28.55
CA ALA A 188 -35.62 -17.92 -29.46
C ALA A 188 -34.41 -17.26 -28.80
N PHE A 189 -34.55 -16.76 -27.58
CA PHE A 189 -33.48 -16.18 -26.75
C PHE A 189 -33.39 -16.85 -25.37
N CYS A 190 -33.84 -18.10 -25.26
CA CYS A 190 -33.77 -18.86 -24.02
C CYS A 190 -32.32 -18.97 -23.52
N SER A 191 -32.12 -18.87 -22.21
CA SER A 191 -30.82 -18.94 -21.54
C SER A 191 -29.79 -17.94 -22.06
N CYS A 192 -30.20 -16.74 -22.46
CA CYS A 192 -29.26 -15.62 -22.64
C CYS A 192 -28.94 -15.00 -21.27
N GLU A 193 -28.08 -15.65 -20.48
CA GLU A 193 -27.97 -15.39 -19.04
C GLU A 193 -27.46 -13.99 -18.68
N LYS A 194 -26.71 -13.33 -19.58
CA LYS A 194 -26.16 -11.98 -19.37
C LYS A 194 -27.04 -10.86 -19.94
N LEU A 195 -28.17 -11.18 -20.58
CA LEU A 195 -29.08 -10.18 -21.12
C LEU A 195 -29.68 -9.36 -19.97
N LYS A 196 -29.40 -8.04 -19.96
CA LYS A 196 -29.85 -7.10 -18.92
C LYS A 196 -31.01 -6.22 -19.35
N GLU A 197 -31.04 -5.86 -20.63
CA GLU A 197 -32.06 -4.99 -21.21
C GLU A 197 -32.63 -5.61 -22.48
N LEU A 198 -33.95 -5.71 -22.54
CA LEU A 198 -34.70 -6.18 -23.69
C LEU A 198 -35.67 -5.09 -24.15
N VAL A 199 -35.61 -4.72 -25.43
CA VAL A 199 -36.59 -3.86 -26.07
C VAL A 199 -37.25 -4.64 -27.20
N VAL A 200 -38.56 -4.86 -27.09
CA VAL A 200 -39.38 -5.38 -28.18
C VAL A 200 -40.25 -4.23 -28.66
N ASN A 201 -40.00 -3.76 -29.88
CA ASN A 201 -40.68 -2.57 -30.41
C ASN A 201 -42.09 -2.87 -30.92
N GLU A 202 -42.90 -1.81 -31.04
CA GLU A 202 -44.23 -1.89 -31.65
C GLU A 202 -44.18 -2.43 -33.06
N GLY A 203 -45.14 -3.30 -33.40
CA GLY A 203 -45.21 -3.98 -34.70
C GLY A 203 -44.85 -5.46 -34.66
N VAL A 204 -44.26 -5.93 -33.54
CA VAL A 204 -44.07 -7.35 -33.23
C VAL A 204 -45.40 -7.97 -32.86
N SER A 205 -45.83 -9.01 -33.60
CA SER A 205 -47.17 -9.59 -33.47
C SER A 205 -47.22 -10.79 -32.54
N SER A 206 -46.14 -11.56 -32.40
CA SER A 206 -46.13 -12.74 -31.53
C SER A 206 -44.76 -13.01 -30.90
N ILE A 207 -44.78 -13.35 -29.62
CA ILE A 207 -43.62 -13.82 -28.84
C ILE A 207 -43.88 -15.27 -28.44
N GLY A 208 -43.04 -16.20 -28.89
CA GLY A 208 -43.20 -17.62 -28.64
C GLY A 208 -43.04 -18.03 -27.18
N LYS A 209 -43.50 -19.25 -26.87
CA LYS A 209 -43.33 -19.88 -25.55
C LYS A 209 -41.86 -19.84 -25.12
N GLN A 210 -41.60 -19.49 -23.86
CA GLN A 210 -40.25 -19.48 -23.29
C GLN A 210 -39.19 -18.67 -24.07
N ALA A 211 -39.60 -17.73 -24.91
CA ALA A 211 -38.70 -16.98 -25.79
C ALA A 211 -37.52 -16.32 -25.03
N PHE A 212 -37.70 -15.93 -23.77
CA PHE A 212 -36.68 -15.34 -22.90
C PHE A 212 -36.56 -16.08 -21.55
N ALA A 213 -36.93 -17.36 -21.50
CA ALA A 213 -36.76 -18.19 -20.32
C ALA A 213 -35.28 -18.30 -19.94
N GLY A 214 -34.93 -18.31 -18.65
CA GLY A 214 -33.54 -18.45 -18.20
C GLY A 214 -32.63 -17.22 -18.41
N CYS A 215 -33.17 -16.06 -18.83
CA CYS A 215 -32.44 -14.78 -18.86
C CYS A 215 -32.25 -14.21 -17.44
N LYS A 216 -31.35 -14.83 -16.66
CA LYS A 216 -31.16 -14.59 -15.21
C LYS A 216 -30.72 -13.17 -14.83
N SER A 217 -30.18 -12.39 -15.77
CA SER A 217 -29.72 -11.02 -15.52
C SER A 217 -30.70 -9.94 -16.02
N LEU A 218 -31.89 -10.32 -16.51
CA LEU A 218 -32.79 -9.39 -17.19
C LEU A 218 -33.43 -8.44 -16.17
N GLU A 219 -33.04 -7.16 -16.21
CA GLU A 219 -33.48 -6.14 -15.25
C GLU A 219 -34.55 -5.21 -15.81
N THR A 220 -34.46 -4.89 -17.11
CA THR A 220 -35.35 -3.95 -17.79
C THR A 220 -35.92 -4.58 -19.05
N ILE A 221 -37.24 -4.53 -19.20
CA ILE A 221 -37.94 -4.99 -20.41
C ILE A 221 -38.84 -3.89 -20.96
N THR A 222 -38.91 -3.80 -22.28
CA THR A 222 -39.95 -3.07 -23.01
C THR A 222 -40.74 -4.05 -23.85
N LEU A 223 -42.05 -4.10 -23.66
CA LEU A 223 -42.97 -4.99 -24.38
C LEU A 223 -44.03 -4.16 -25.12
N PRO A 224 -44.36 -4.51 -26.37
CA PRO A 224 -45.38 -3.83 -27.13
C PRO A 224 -46.75 -4.42 -26.82
N LYS A 225 -47.80 -3.62 -26.96
CA LYS A 225 -49.19 -4.09 -26.82
C LYS A 225 -49.64 -4.92 -28.01
N SER A 226 -48.99 -4.74 -29.15
CA SER A 226 -49.29 -5.50 -30.38
C SER A 226 -48.89 -6.97 -30.32
N ALA A 227 -48.06 -7.38 -29.36
CA ALA A 227 -47.55 -8.74 -29.28
C ALA A 227 -48.49 -9.69 -28.52
N ALA A 228 -48.91 -10.77 -29.18
CA ALA A 228 -49.46 -11.94 -28.52
C ALA A 228 -48.34 -12.72 -27.80
N LEU A 229 -48.53 -12.98 -26.51
CA LEU A 229 -47.50 -13.56 -25.64
C LEU A 229 -47.72 -15.06 -25.45
N GLY A 230 -46.68 -15.84 -25.70
CA GLY A 230 -46.67 -17.28 -25.45
C GLY A 230 -46.57 -17.61 -23.96
N GLU A 231 -46.71 -18.90 -23.64
CA GLU A 231 -46.60 -19.36 -22.25
C GLU A 231 -45.19 -19.15 -21.70
N ASN A 232 -45.10 -18.71 -20.44
CA ASN A 232 -43.84 -18.61 -19.70
C ASN A 232 -42.72 -17.90 -20.49
N ILE A 233 -43.04 -16.81 -21.20
CA ILE A 233 -42.03 -16.02 -21.94
C ILE A 233 -40.80 -15.68 -21.08
N PHE A 234 -41.02 -15.54 -19.76
CA PHE A 234 -39.99 -15.50 -18.73
C PHE A 234 -40.26 -16.62 -17.70
N THR A 235 -39.20 -17.21 -17.17
CA THR A 235 -39.29 -18.27 -16.13
C THR A 235 -38.74 -17.82 -14.77
N ASP A 236 -37.79 -16.88 -14.74
CA ASP A 236 -37.32 -16.23 -13.52
C ASP A 236 -37.62 -14.73 -13.59
N TYR A 237 -38.60 -14.30 -12.81
CA TYR A 237 -39.07 -12.92 -12.78
C TYR A 237 -38.35 -12.06 -11.74
N ARG A 238 -37.58 -12.69 -10.83
CA ARG A 238 -36.90 -12.00 -9.72
C ARG A 238 -35.93 -10.89 -10.15
N PRO A 239 -35.16 -11.01 -11.25
CA PRO A 239 -34.22 -9.94 -11.64
C PRO A 239 -34.92 -8.74 -12.29
N ILE A 240 -36.15 -8.89 -12.80
CA ILE A 240 -36.87 -7.84 -13.52
C ILE A 240 -37.32 -6.77 -12.54
N LYS A 241 -36.83 -5.54 -12.74
CA LYS A 241 -37.10 -4.37 -11.88
C LYS A 241 -37.95 -3.33 -12.58
N THR A 242 -37.81 -3.20 -13.91
CA THR A 242 -38.50 -2.18 -14.70
C THR A 242 -39.14 -2.81 -15.92
N ILE A 243 -40.42 -2.52 -16.11
CA ILE A 243 -41.21 -2.96 -17.25
C ILE A 243 -41.81 -1.74 -17.90
N ARG A 244 -41.57 -1.57 -19.20
CA ARG A 244 -42.19 -0.55 -20.03
C ARG A 244 -43.16 -1.24 -20.97
N TYR A 245 -44.44 -1.00 -20.77
CA TYR A 245 -45.48 -1.54 -21.62
C TYR A 245 -46.15 -0.40 -22.37
N THR A 246 -46.26 -0.53 -23.68
CA THR A 246 -46.83 0.53 -24.54
C THR A 246 -48.36 0.59 -24.50
N GLY A 247 -49.00 -0.44 -23.96
CA GLY A 247 -50.45 -0.53 -23.78
C GLY A 247 -50.93 -0.09 -22.41
N THR A 248 -52.26 -0.14 -22.23
CA THR A 248 -52.91 0.19 -20.96
C THR A 248 -52.77 -0.94 -19.93
N ARG A 249 -53.13 -0.65 -18.67
CA ARG A 249 -53.14 -1.68 -17.61
C ARG A 249 -54.16 -2.79 -17.89
N GLU A 250 -55.27 -2.45 -18.52
CA GLU A 250 -56.31 -3.41 -18.91
C GLU A 250 -55.79 -4.36 -19.98
N GLU A 251 -55.10 -3.84 -21.01
CA GLU A 251 -54.45 -4.64 -22.06
C GLU A 251 -53.37 -5.57 -21.47
N TRP A 252 -52.58 -5.06 -20.52
CA TRP A 252 -51.57 -5.86 -19.81
C TRP A 252 -52.17 -7.05 -19.06
N VAL A 253 -53.27 -6.84 -18.34
CA VAL A 253 -53.97 -7.91 -17.61
C VAL A 253 -54.62 -8.90 -18.59
N ALA A 254 -55.22 -8.41 -19.67
CA ALA A 254 -55.82 -9.23 -20.72
C ALA A 254 -54.77 -10.11 -21.43
N ALA A 255 -53.53 -9.65 -21.56
CA ALA A 255 -52.41 -10.41 -22.11
C ALA A 255 -51.88 -11.53 -21.18
N GLY A 256 -52.50 -11.75 -20.01
CA GLY A 256 -52.12 -12.82 -19.08
C GLY A 256 -50.85 -12.53 -18.26
N LEU A 257 -50.30 -11.31 -18.35
CA LEU A 257 -49.17 -10.86 -17.55
C LEU A 257 -49.63 -10.47 -16.14
N ASN A 258 -50.09 -11.44 -15.35
CA ASN A 258 -50.59 -11.14 -14.01
C ASN A 258 -49.47 -10.60 -13.08
N GLN A 259 -49.83 -9.68 -12.19
CA GLN A 259 -48.88 -8.96 -11.34
C GLN A 259 -48.19 -9.86 -10.30
N ASN A 260 -48.68 -11.08 -10.07
CA ASN A 260 -48.15 -12.00 -9.06
C ASN A 260 -46.74 -12.49 -9.40
N ASN A 261 -46.41 -12.59 -10.69
CA ASN A 261 -45.07 -13.01 -11.14
C ASN A 261 -44.05 -11.85 -11.10
N PHE A 262 -44.49 -10.61 -11.23
CA PHE A 262 -43.62 -9.41 -11.32
C PHE A 262 -43.62 -8.56 -10.03
N TYR A 263 -43.80 -9.18 -8.86
CA TYR A 263 -44.01 -8.47 -7.58
C TYR A 263 -42.90 -7.50 -7.17
N ASN A 264 -41.69 -7.63 -7.73
CA ASN A 264 -40.55 -6.73 -7.51
C ASN A 264 -40.37 -5.66 -8.60
N ALA A 265 -41.15 -5.70 -9.67
CA ALA A 265 -40.99 -4.82 -10.82
C ALA A 265 -41.93 -3.62 -10.77
N THR A 266 -41.45 -2.45 -11.19
CA THR A 266 -42.29 -1.29 -11.51
C THR A 266 -42.74 -1.38 -12.97
N VAL A 267 -44.05 -1.37 -13.22
CA VAL A 267 -44.64 -1.37 -14.56
C VAL A 267 -45.06 0.05 -14.94
N TYR A 268 -44.56 0.52 -16.09
CA TYR A 268 -44.91 1.78 -16.73
C TYR A 268 -45.80 1.47 -17.94
N TYR A 269 -47.09 1.81 -17.85
CA TYR A 269 -48.07 1.63 -18.93
C TYR A 269 -48.05 2.83 -19.88
N GLU A 270 -48.61 2.64 -21.08
CA GLU A 270 -48.67 3.68 -22.12
C GLU A 270 -47.29 4.30 -22.44
N TYR A 271 -46.24 3.50 -22.29
CA TYR A 271 -44.87 3.94 -22.54
C TYR A 271 -44.67 4.32 -24.01
N THR A 272 -44.04 5.47 -24.24
CA THR A 272 -43.57 5.89 -25.56
C THR A 272 -42.09 6.26 -25.46
N ALA A 273 -41.29 5.91 -26.47
CA ALA A 273 -39.86 6.20 -26.44
C ALA A 273 -39.55 7.71 -26.43
N ASP A 274 -40.39 8.51 -27.10
CA ASP A 274 -40.16 9.95 -27.34
C ASP A 274 -40.84 10.90 -26.33
N HIS A 275 -41.40 10.39 -25.22
CA HIS A 275 -42.02 11.26 -24.21
C HIS A 275 -41.00 12.19 -23.53
N LYS A 276 -41.49 13.35 -23.07
CA LYS A 276 -40.68 14.24 -22.21
C LYS A 276 -40.55 13.64 -20.82
N HIS A 277 -39.31 13.48 -20.35
CA HIS A 277 -39.06 12.93 -19.02
C HIS A 277 -39.44 13.92 -17.91
N THR A 278 -40.33 13.48 -17.01
CA THR A 278 -40.55 14.14 -15.72
C THR A 278 -39.84 13.35 -14.61
N PHE A 279 -38.82 13.91 -13.98
CA PHE A 279 -37.98 13.23 -13.00
C PHE A 279 -38.49 13.39 -11.56
N VAL A 280 -38.50 12.28 -10.81
CA VAL A 280 -38.82 12.24 -9.38
C VAL A 280 -37.68 11.54 -8.64
N THR A 281 -37.31 12.07 -7.48
CA THR A 281 -36.26 11.52 -6.62
C THR A 281 -36.84 10.70 -5.49
N TYR A 282 -36.43 9.44 -5.41
CA TYR A 282 -36.76 8.49 -4.36
C TYR A 282 -35.55 8.25 -3.47
N THR A 283 -35.76 8.16 -2.16
CA THR A 283 -34.70 7.86 -1.19
C THR A 283 -35.09 6.61 -0.40
N TYR A 284 -34.25 5.58 -0.48
CA TYR A 284 -34.40 4.30 0.19
C TYR A 284 -33.35 4.19 1.29
N THR A 285 -33.79 4.16 2.55
CA THR A 285 -32.92 3.97 3.71
C THR A 285 -33.37 2.75 4.51
N TYR A 286 -32.41 1.91 4.91
CA TYR A 286 -32.66 0.77 5.79
C TYR A 286 -32.45 1.20 7.23
N THR A 287 -33.55 1.48 7.95
CA THR A 287 -33.51 2.00 9.32
C THR A 287 -32.90 1.02 10.34
N ASN A 288 -32.90 -0.28 10.03
CA ASN A 288 -32.36 -1.34 10.91
C ASN A 288 -31.02 -1.92 10.43
N SER A 289 -30.43 -1.42 9.35
CA SER A 289 -29.19 -1.97 8.78
C SER A 289 -27.98 -1.11 9.12
N CYS A 290 -26.98 -1.72 9.77
CA CYS A 290 -25.71 -1.05 10.10
C CYS A 290 -24.68 -1.11 8.97
N THR A 291 -24.86 -2.06 8.05
CA THR A 291 -23.88 -2.43 7.03
C THR A 291 -24.40 -2.26 5.61
N GLU A 292 -25.72 -2.33 5.38
CA GLU A 292 -26.28 -2.10 4.05
C GLU A 292 -26.40 -0.60 3.77
N PRO A 293 -25.78 -0.10 2.69
CA PRO A 293 -25.92 1.28 2.29
C PRO A 293 -27.35 1.57 1.81
N GLY A 294 -27.82 2.78 2.05
CA GLY A 294 -29.06 3.27 1.43
C GLY A 294 -28.82 3.65 -0.04
N GLU A 295 -29.88 4.03 -0.74
CA GLU A 295 -29.80 4.48 -2.14
C GLU A 295 -30.73 5.67 -2.39
N ARG A 296 -30.26 6.63 -3.17
CA ARG A 296 -31.07 7.74 -3.69
C ARG A 296 -31.10 7.64 -5.22
N VAL A 297 -32.31 7.56 -5.79
CA VAL A 297 -32.54 7.35 -7.23
C VAL A 297 -33.44 8.44 -7.76
N THR A 298 -32.98 9.16 -8.79
CA THR A 298 -33.82 10.07 -9.58
C THR A 298 -34.18 9.37 -10.88
N LYS A 299 -35.46 9.08 -11.07
CA LYS A 299 -35.96 8.38 -12.26
C LYS A 299 -37.20 9.05 -12.83
N CYS A 300 -37.42 8.88 -14.12
CA CYS A 300 -38.60 9.38 -14.78
C CYS A 300 -39.84 8.67 -14.23
N LYS A 301 -40.87 9.44 -13.84
CA LYS A 301 -42.12 8.90 -13.30
C LYS A 301 -42.92 8.11 -14.35
N ASP A 302 -42.69 8.39 -15.64
CA ASP A 302 -43.50 7.87 -16.75
C ASP A 302 -42.84 6.67 -17.46
N CYS A 303 -41.51 6.48 -17.34
CA CYS A 303 -40.82 5.35 -17.97
C CYS A 303 -39.73 4.66 -17.13
N GLY A 304 -39.46 5.17 -15.94
CA GLY A 304 -38.42 4.63 -15.06
C GLY A 304 -36.98 4.87 -15.53
N TYR A 305 -36.75 5.65 -16.59
CA TYR A 305 -35.40 6.06 -16.99
C TYR A 305 -34.67 6.73 -15.82
N ILE A 306 -33.53 6.15 -15.41
CA ILE A 306 -32.75 6.63 -14.27
C ILE A 306 -31.86 7.76 -14.75
N GLN A 307 -32.11 8.97 -14.24
CA GLN A 307 -31.25 10.14 -14.48
C GLN A 307 -30.00 10.10 -13.61
N SER A 308 -30.14 9.70 -12.35
CA SER A 308 -29.03 9.59 -11.41
C SER A 308 -29.33 8.57 -10.33
N LYS A 309 -28.28 7.89 -9.86
CA LYS A 309 -28.31 6.94 -8.75
C LYS A 309 -27.09 7.18 -7.86
N GLU A 310 -27.34 7.31 -6.57
CA GLU A 310 -26.33 7.60 -5.55
C GLU A 310 -26.45 6.61 -4.40
N THR A 311 -25.32 5.99 -4.03
CA THR A 311 -25.24 5.14 -2.84
C THR A 311 -25.06 6.02 -1.61
N LEU A 312 -25.96 5.89 -0.64
CA LEU A 312 -25.88 6.58 0.64
C LEU A 312 -25.06 5.73 1.63
N PRO A 313 -24.20 6.33 2.46
CA PRO A 313 -23.36 5.58 3.38
C PRO A 313 -24.20 4.74 4.35
N ALA A 314 -23.75 3.51 4.63
CA ALA A 314 -24.32 2.71 5.70
C ALA A 314 -24.20 3.47 7.02
N GLN A 315 -25.21 3.34 7.88
CA GLN A 315 -25.28 4.15 9.11
C GLN A 315 -24.20 3.80 10.14
N GLY A 316 -23.51 2.67 9.95
CA GLY A 316 -22.51 2.15 10.86
C GLY A 316 -23.14 1.57 12.13
N HIS A 317 -22.32 0.87 12.90
CA HIS A 317 -22.75 0.31 14.17
C HIS A 317 -22.75 1.36 15.28
N ASP A 318 -23.88 1.48 15.96
CA ASP A 318 -24.03 2.22 17.21
C ASP A 318 -23.81 1.25 18.39
N TRP A 319 -22.58 1.18 18.90
CA TRP A 319 -22.18 0.22 19.92
C TRP A 319 -22.46 0.74 21.34
N GLU A 320 -23.11 -0.09 22.15
CA GLU A 320 -23.24 0.11 23.60
C GLU A 320 -22.52 -0.98 24.39
N VAL A 321 -22.00 -0.62 25.57
CA VAL A 321 -21.37 -1.58 26.49
C VAL A 321 -22.45 -2.33 27.24
N VAL A 322 -22.54 -3.64 27.02
CA VAL A 322 -23.48 -4.53 27.74
C VAL A 322 -22.85 -5.19 28.96
N SER A 323 -21.53 -5.39 28.97
CA SER A 323 -20.80 -5.77 30.19
C SER A 323 -19.31 -5.45 30.07
N GLU A 324 -18.66 -5.22 31.22
CA GLU A 324 -17.23 -4.90 31.29
C GLU A 324 -16.55 -5.62 32.46
N LYS A 325 -15.44 -6.30 32.17
CA LYS A 325 -14.39 -6.64 33.12
C LYS A 325 -13.26 -5.63 32.95
N LYS A 326 -12.97 -4.83 33.96
CA LYS A 326 -11.89 -3.82 33.89
C LYS A 326 -10.51 -4.48 33.79
N ALA A 327 -9.66 -3.92 32.94
CA ALA A 327 -8.30 -4.40 32.75
C ALA A 327 -7.38 -3.98 33.90
N THR A 328 -6.40 -4.82 34.23
CA THR A 328 -5.27 -4.47 35.10
C THR A 328 -3.96 -4.66 34.33
N CYS A 329 -2.83 -4.30 34.92
CA CYS A 329 -1.53 -4.57 34.32
C CYS A 329 -1.07 -6.04 34.45
N LYS A 330 -1.96 -6.94 34.90
CA LYS A 330 -1.73 -8.40 35.00
C LYS A 330 -2.81 -9.20 34.26
N GLU A 331 -4.02 -8.68 34.18
CA GLU A 331 -5.15 -9.34 33.53
C GLU A 331 -5.78 -8.42 32.50
N GLU A 332 -6.03 -8.98 31.32
CA GLU A 332 -6.79 -8.32 30.27
C GLU A 332 -8.22 -8.03 30.75
N GLY A 333 -8.68 -6.82 30.44
CA GLY A 333 -10.07 -6.44 30.58
C GLY A 333 -10.85 -6.80 29.33
N LEU A 334 -12.14 -7.08 29.50
CA LEU A 334 -13.03 -7.47 28.42
C LEU A 334 -14.25 -6.57 28.43
N GLN A 335 -14.50 -5.86 27.35
CA GLN A 335 -15.76 -5.17 27.10
C GLN A 335 -16.56 -5.96 26.08
N ASN A 336 -17.77 -6.38 26.46
CA ASN A 336 -18.76 -6.89 25.52
C ASN A 336 -19.63 -5.72 25.06
N LEU A 337 -19.66 -5.49 23.76
CA LEU A 337 -20.44 -4.45 23.11
C LEU A 337 -21.58 -5.08 22.33
N LYS A 338 -22.75 -4.47 22.34
CA LYS A 338 -23.89 -4.81 21.50
C LYS A 338 -24.28 -3.60 20.66
N CYS A 339 -24.66 -3.79 19.41
CA CYS A 339 -25.14 -2.70 18.59
C CYS A 339 -26.63 -2.44 18.87
N ARG A 340 -27.00 -1.18 19.14
CA ARG A 340 -28.38 -0.77 19.41
C ARG A 340 -29.33 -0.92 18.23
N ARG A 341 -28.78 -0.84 17.01
CA ARG A 341 -29.54 -0.86 15.75
C ARG A 341 -29.76 -2.27 15.21
N CYS A 342 -28.70 -3.07 15.08
CA CYS A 342 -28.76 -4.40 14.47
C CYS A 342 -28.65 -5.57 15.48
N GLY A 343 -28.32 -5.30 16.75
CA GLY A 343 -28.18 -6.33 17.77
C GLY A 343 -26.88 -7.15 17.71
N GLU A 344 -26.01 -6.93 16.71
CA GLU A 344 -24.70 -7.59 16.61
C GLU A 344 -23.86 -7.37 17.87
N THR A 345 -23.00 -8.33 18.21
CA THR A 345 -22.15 -8.27 19.41
C THR A 345 -20.68 -8.35 19.05
N LYS A 346 -19.83 -7.58 19.74
CA LYS A 346 -18.38 -7.66 19.60
C LYS A 346 -17.66 -7.60 20.94
N LYS A 347 -16.51 -8.27 21.03
CA LYS A 347 -15.65 -8.30 22.22
C LYS A 347 -14.43 -7.43 21.99
N VAL A 348 -14.16 -6.51 22.92
CA VAL A 348 -12.97 -5.65 22.90
C VAL A 348 -12.10 -5.99 24.09
N VAL A 349 -10.89 -6.47 23.82
CA VAL A 349 -9.87 -6.74 24.83
C VAL A 349 -9.12 -5.44 25.12
N ARG A 350 -8.98 -5.09 26.40
CA ARG A 350 -8.21 -3.91 26.86
C ARG A 350 -7.07 -4.36 27.76
N ILE A 351 -5.92 -3.71 27.65
CA ILE A 351 -4.76 -3.92 28.53
C ILE A 351 -4.69 -2.74 29.52
N GLY A 352 -4.60 -3.04 30.82
CA GLY A 352 -4.58 -2.02 31.86
C GLY A 352 -3.25 -1.27 31.91
N ALA A 353 -3.30 0.05 32.10
CA ALA A 353 -2.10 0.88 32.20
C ALA A 353 -1.28 0.55 33.47
N HIS A 354 0.05 0.64 33.38
CA HIS A 354 0.94 0.50 34.53
C HIS A 354 0.85 1.72 35.47
N GLN A 355 0.84 1.47 36.77
CA GLN A 355 0.92 2.51 37.81
C GLN A 355 2.34 2.59 38.37
N PHE A 356 3.19 3.42 37.77
CA PHE A 356 4.59 3.53 38.15
C PHE A 356 4.85 4.42 39.36
N SER A 357 5.86 4.05 40.15
CA SER A 357 6.47 4.89 41.17
C SER A 357 7.20 6.12 40.59
N SER A 358 7.65 7.01 41.48
CA SER A 358 8.51 8.13 41.09
C SER A 358 9.88 7.63 40.61
N TRP A 359 10.48 8.35 39.66
CA TRP A 359 11.80 8.04 39.12
C TRP A 359 12.89 8.16 40.19
N GLN A 360 13.67 7.09 40.38
CA GLN A 360 14.79 7.03 41.30
C GLN A 360 16.11 6.92 40.53
N THR A 361 17.12 7.71 40.90
CA THR A 361 18.45 7.64 40.27
C THR A 361 19.20 6.40 40.75
N THR A 362 19.63 5.56 39.82
CA THR A 362 20.39 4.32 40.11
C THR A 362 21.87 4.45 39.78
N LYS A 363 22.21 5.32 38.83
CA LYS A 363 23.60 5.63 38.46
C LYS A 363 23.72 7.13 38.19
N ASP A 364 24.70 7.76 38.81
CA ASP A 364 25.00 9.17 38.58
C ASP A 364 25.64 9.40 37.20
N ALA A 365 25.52 10.63 36.69
CA ALA A 365 26.19 11.03 35.46
C ALA A 365 27.72 10.98 35.60
N THR A 366 28.38 10.56 34.53
CA THR A 366 29.84 10.56 34.38
C THR A 366 30.24 11.30 33.11
N VAL A 367 31.53 11.48 32.86
CA VAL A 367 32.02 12.01 31.57
C VAL A 367 31.71 11.09 30.38
N PHE A 368 31.35 9.82 30.64
CA PHE A 368 31.10 8.81 29.61
C PHE A 368 29.61 8.50 29.40
N ALA A 369 28.76 8.75 30.40
CA ALA A 369 27.33 8.44 30.34
C ALA A 369 26.47 9.44 31.16
N PRO A 370 25.22 9.73 30.74
CA PRO A 370 24.26 10.47 31.55
C PRO A 370 23.82 9.66 32.79
N ALA A 371 23.09 10.30 33.71
CA ALA A 371 22.52 9.60 34.87
C ALA A 371 21.43 8.62 34.41
N VAL A 372 21.29 7.49 35.12
CA VAL A 372 20.24 6.49 34.83
C VAL A 372 19.23 6.51 35.95
N GLN A 373 17.96 6.64 35.59
CA GLN A 373 16.83 6.53 36.52
C GLN A 373 16.02 5.27 36.24
N ILE A 374 15.38 4.74 37.29
CA ILE A 374 14.45 3.62 37.23
C ILE A 374 13.13 4.02 37.89
N ARG A 375 12.01 3.51 37.39
CA ARG A 375 10.73 3.48 38.11
C ARG A 375 10.09 2.11 37.97
N THR A 376 9.26 1.74 38.94
CA THR A 376 8.68 0.39 39.02
C THR A 376 7.17 0.49 39.10
N CYS A 377 6.44 -0.34 38.36
CA CYS A 377 5.01 -0.46 38.49
C CYS A 377 4.68 -1.05 39.87
N ASN A 378 3.89 -0.33 40.67
CA ASN A 378 3.54 -0.72 42.03
C ASN A 378 2.67 -1.98 42.09
N VAL A 379 2.08 -2.39 40.96
CA VAL A 379 1.12 -3.50 40.88
C VAL A 379 1.76 -4.78 40.33
N CYS A 380 2.51 -4.70 39.22
CA CYS A 380 3.12 -5.89 38.59
C CYS A 380 4.65 -5.99 38.73
N GLY A 381 5.31 -4.97 39.29
CA GLY A 381 6.76 -4.98 39.46
C GLY A 381 7.56 -4.75 38.17
N TYR A 382 6.90 -4.50 37.03
CA TYR A 382 7.56 -4.12 35.78
C TYR A 382 8.40 -2.85 35.97
N LYS A 383 9.62 -2.83 35.43
CA LYS A 383 10.59 -1.74 35.63
C LYS A 383 10.88 -1.02 34.32
N GLU A 384 10.83 0.30 34.35
CA GLU A 384 11.27 1.16 33.26
C GLU A 384 12.56 1.86 33.64
N THR A 385 13.48 1.97 32.68
CA THR A 385 14.72 2.72 32.84
C THR A 385 14.79 3.85 31.83
N ARG A 386 15.40 4.97 32.22
CA ARG A 386 15.68 6.09 31.32
C ARG A 386 17.01 6.77 31.63
N ASN A 387 17.58 7.39 30.62
CA ASN A 387 18.65 8.36 30.80
C ASN A 387 18.06 9.70 31.26
N ASN A 388 18.69 10.33 32.26
CA ASN A 388 18.30 11.63 32.79
C ASN A 388 19.45 12.63 32.61
N GLY A 389 19.20 13.65 31.79
CA GLY A 389 20.17 14.71 31.50
C GLY A 389 21.30 14.31 30.56
N LYS A 390 22.37 15.11 30.54
CA LYS A 390 23.54 14.92 29.68
C LYS A 390 24.72 14.34 30.46
N LYS A 391 25.66 13.69 29.76
CA LYS A 391 26.97 13.32 30.31
C LYS A 391 27.72 14.56 30.82
N LEU A 392 28.57 14.39 31.83
CA LEU A 392 29.38 15.48 32.38
C LEU A 392 30.41 15.97 31.36
N THR A 393 30.72 17.27 31.41
CA THR A 393 31.84 17.84 30.65
C THR A 393 33.15 17.53 31.36
N ALA A 394 34.16 17.05 30.61
CA ALA A 394 35.46 16.76 31.18
C ALA A 394 36.16 18.03 31.71
N THR A 395 36.74 17.96 32.91
CA THR A 395 37.44 19.07 33.54
C THR A 395 38.82 18.65 34.05
N MET A 396 39.81 19.55 33.98
CA MET A 396 41.15 19.31 34.52
C MET A 396 41.83 20.57 35.03
N LYS A 397 42.21 20.57 36.31
CA LYS A 397 43.07 21.59 36.94
C LYS A 397 44.48 21.04 37.15
N VAL A 398 45.47 21.90 37.01
CA VAL A 398 46.89 21.61 37.28
C VAL A 398 47.42 22.71 38.18
N ASN A 399 48.24 22.34 39.16
CA ASN A 399 48.73 23.29 40.15
C ASN A 399 49.88 24.19 39.67
N ALA A 400 50.47 23.89 38.51
CA ALA A 400 51.44 24.77 37.84
C ALA A 400 51.43 24.51 36.32
N VAL A 401 51.53 25.59 35.52
CA VAL A 401 51.62 25.52 34.06
C VAL A 401 53.06 25.67 33.52
N LYS A 402 53.95 26.21 34.35
CA LYS A 402 55.39 26.37 34.08
C LYS A 402 56.16 25.91 35.32
N LEU A 403 57.12 25.00 35.16
CA LEU A 403 57.93 24.45 36.26
C LEU A 403 59.42 24.40 35.88
N PRO A 404 60.27 25.25 36.48
CA PRO A 404 61.71 25.14 36.33
C PRO A 404 62.27 24.04 37.25
N LEU A 405 63.30 23.31 36.82
CA LEU A 405 63.98 22.27 37.59
C LEU A 405 65.50 22.43 37.46
N LYS A 406 66.24 22.08 38.51
CA LYS A 406 67.69 21.88 38.40
C LYS A 406 67.98 20.56 37.70
N ILE A 407 69.08 20.48 36.95
CA ILE A 407 69.62 19.21 36.45
C ILE A 407 69.66 18.16 37.57
N LYS A 408 69.29 16.91 37.25
CA LYS A 408 69.16 15.77 38.18
C LYS A 408 68.13 15.92 39.31
N GLN A 409 67.34 17.00 39.36
CA GLN A 409 66.28 17.16 40.37
C GLN A 409 65.11 16.21 40.12
N LYS A 410 64.67 15.52 41.18
CA LYS A 410 63.40 14.78 41.22
C LYS A 410 62.36 15.55 42.02
N THR A 411 61.10 15.53 41.59
CA THR A 411 60.00 16.19 42.32
C THR A 411 58.65 15.51 42.08
N THR A 412 57.75 15.59 43.06
CA THR A 412 56.36 15.11 42.99
C THR A 412 55.32 16.22 43.09
N VAL A 413 55.77 17.48 42.92
CA VAL A 413 54.95 18.65 43.18
C VAL A 413 53.89 18.90 42.11
N LEU A 414 54.08 18.44 40.87
CA LEU A 414 53.08 18.60 39.81
C LEU A 414 51.90 17.63 40.06
N LYS A 415 50.70 18.18 40.22
CA LYS A 415 49.47 17.42 40.49
C LYS A 415 48.32 17.91 39.61
N VAL A 416 47.51 16.96 39.17
CA VAL A 416 46.23 17.16 38.48
C VAL A 416 45.10 16.98 39.49
N SER A 417 44.09 17.85 39.43
CA SER A 417 42.90 17.79 40.28
C SER A 417 41.66 18.32 39.55
N GLY A 418 40.49 18.27 40.19
CA GLY A 418 39.25 18.78 39.60
C GLY A 418 38.77 17.97 38.39
N LEU A 419 38.97 16.66 38.44
CA LEU A 419 38.48 15.72 37.43
C LEU A 419 36.97 15.54 37.60
N ALA A 420 36.24 15.54 36.49
CA ALA A 420 34.81 15.24 36.50
C ALA A 420 34.58 13.75 36.85
N ASN A 421 33.40 13.43 37.38
CA ASN A 421 33.08 12.08 37.86
C ASN A 421 33.27 11.03 36.75
N GLY A 422 33.92 9.93 37.08
CA GLY A 422 34.30 8.86 36.15
C GLY A 422 35.59 9.10 35.34
N ASP A 423 36.17 10.30 35.37
CA ASP A 423 37.41 10.59 34.63
C ASP A 423 38.69 10.32 35.44
N SER A 424 39.79 10.06 34.76
CA SER A 424 41.11 9.82 35.35
C SER A 424 42.22 10.14 34.36
N VAL A 425 43.45 10.36 34.84
CA VAL A 425 44.59 10.57 33.94
C VAL A 425 44.92 9.27 33.22
N ALA A 426 44.79 9.27 31.90
CA ALA A 426 45.11 8.12 31.06
C ALA A 426 46.61 8.05 30.77
N SER A 427 47.26 9.19 30.51
CA SER A 427 48.71 9.20 30.21
C SER A 427 49.42 10.50 30.53
N TRP A 428 50.73 10.38 30.75
CA TRP A 428 51.69 11.46 30.93
C TRP A 428 52.78 11.32 29.87
N LYS A 429 52.97 12.32 29.01
CA LYS A 429 53.94 12.27 27.91
C LYS A 429 54.94 13.40 28.00
N SER A 430 56.23 13.08 28.03
CA SER A 430 57.29 14.09 27.92
C SER A 430 57.65 14.34 26.47
N GLY A 431 57.67 15.60 26.05
CA GLY A 431 58.12 15.99 24.71
C GLY A 431 59.63 15.80 24.49
N ASN A 432 60.41 15.66 25.57
CA ASN A 432 61.83 15.31 25.48
C ASN A 432 62.29 14.61 26.76
N THR A 433 62.38 13.27 26.69
CA THR A 433 62.78 12.41 27.81
C THR A 433 64.23 12.60 28.25
N LYS A 434 65.10 13.14 27.39
CA LYS A 434 66.49 13.50 27.74
C LYS A 434 66.54 14.76 28.62
N VAL A 435 65.53 15.62 28.55
CA VAL A 435 65.38 16.82 29.39
C VAL A 435 64.64 16.49 30.68
N VAL A 436 63.47 15.85 30.61
CA VAL A 436 62.70 15.43 31.79
C VAL A 436 61.94 14.15 31.52
N LYS A 437 61.98 13.20 32.45
CA LYS A 437 61.12 12.01 32.47
C LYS A 437 59.94 12.26 33.40
N VAL A 438 58.77 11.76 33.03
CA VAL A 438 57.55 11.80 33.86
C VAL A 438 57.03 10.38 34.07
N SER A 439 56.67 10.06 35.30
CA SER A 439 55.91 8.86 35.64
C SER A 439 54.75 9.28 36.53
N GLY A 440 53.51 9.04 36.10
CA GLY A 440 52.32 9.50 36.82
C GLY A 440 51.23 8.45 36.91
N LYS A 441 50.33 8.66 37.87
CA LYS A 441 49.25 7.75 38.24
C LYS A 441 47.89 8.27 37.73
N PRO A 442 46.87 7.40 37.60
CA PRO A 442 45.53 7.81 37.18
C PRO A 442 44.87 8.85 38.08
N ASN A 443 45.23 8.87 39.37
CA ASN A 443 44.72 9.83 40.36
C ASN A 443 45.30 11.25 40.23
N GLY A 444 46.10 11.53 39.19
CA GLY A 444 46.63 12.87 38.94
C GLY A 444 47.95 13.21 39.63
N THR A 445 48.55 12.28 40.38
CA THR A 445 49.89 12.47 40.95
C THR A 445 50.99 12.03 39.98
N CYS A 446 52.13 12.73 39.96
CA CYS A 446 53.26 12.34 39.13
C CYS A 446 54.61 12.63 39.80
N THR A 447 55.64 11.94 39.30
CA THR A 447 57.05 12.19 39.59
C THR A 447 57.72 12.70 38.32
N LEU A 448 58.37 13.86 38.42
CA LEU A 448 59.22 14.44 37.39
C LEU A 448 60.68 14.23 37.77
N ALA A 449 61.48 13.70 36.84
CA ALA A 449 62.92 13.52 36.99
C ALA A 449 63.66 14.28 35.89
N ALA A 450 64.34 15.37 36.25
CA ALA A 450 65.16 16.14 35.33
C ALA A 450 66.42 15.36 34.92
N GLY A 451 66.71 15.34 33.63
CA GLY A 451 67.88 14.67 33.06
C GLY A 451 69.17 15.48 33.19
N HIS A 452 70.17 15.09 32.40
CA HIS A 452 71.50 15.71 32.36
C HIS A 452 71.55 16.93 31.41
N LYS A 453 70.59 17.06 30.48
CA LYS A 453 70.57 18.11 29.46
C LYS A 453 69.74 19.32 29.92
N LYS A 454 70.32 20.53 29.84
CA LYS A 454 69.57 21.79 29.99
C LYS A 454 68.62 21.96 28.79
N GLY A 455 67.43 22.50 29.02
CA GLY A 455 66.48 22.73 27.93
C GLY A 455 65.05 22.94 28.41
N LYS A 456 64.19 23.28 27.47
CA LYS A 456 62.75 23.49 27.68
C LYS A 456 61.98 22.39 26.95
N THR A 457 61.01 21.79 27.60
CA THR A 457 60.13 20.77 27.00
C THR A 457 58.74 20.84 27.64
N THR A 458 57.78 20.09 27.11
CA THR A 458 56.42 20.04 27.64
C THR A 458 56.08 18.65 28.17
N ILE A 459 55.37 18.59 29.29
CA ILE A 459 54.62 17.41 29.70
C ILE A 459 53.18 17.57 29.22
N THR A 460 52.70 16.63 28.42
CA THR A 460 51.30 16.54 28.00
C THR A 460 50.59 15.54 28.89
N ILE A 461 49.51 15.98 29.52
CA ILE A 461 48.63 15.18 30.37
C ILE A 461 47.36 14.91 29.57
N ILE A 462 46.95 13.65 29.47
CA ILE A 462 45.76 13.24 28.71
C ILE A 462 44.84 12.48 29.66
N LEU A 463 43.59 12.91 29.80
CA LEU A 463 42.56 12.20 30.55
C LEU A 463 41.93 11.07 29.72
N LYS A 464 41.22 10.14 30.38
CA LYS A 464 40.47 9.09 29.67
C LYS A 464 39.36 9.67 28.78
N SER A 465 38.79 10.82 29.16
CA SER A 465 37.88 11.61 28.30
C SER A 465 38.54 12.23 27.06
N GLY A 466 39.87 12.16 26.94
CA GLY A 466 40.64 12.75 25.85
C GLY A 466 41.07 14.20 26.08
N LEU A 467 40.62 14.87 27.16
CA LEU A 467 41.03 16.24 27.50
C LEU A 467 42.55 16.31 27.71
N LYS A 468 43.23 17.21 26.99
CA LYS A 468 44.69 17.37 27.01
C LYS A 468 45.09 18.67 27.70
N LYS A 469 46.17 18.64 28.48
CA LYS A 469 46.80 19.85 29.05
C LYS A 469 48.31 19.76 28.99
N LYS A 470 48.94 20.84 28.52
CA LYS A 470 50.40 20.92 28.37
C LYS A 470 51.00 21.79 29.47
N ILE A 471 52.05 21.26 30.12
CA ILE A 471 52.81 21.93 31.17
C ILE A 471 54.22 22.14 30.67
N THR A 472 54.73 23.36 30.74
CA THR A 472 56.09 23.68 30.30
C THR A 472 57.08 23.38 31.43
N ILE A 473 58.08 22.54 31.15
CA ILE A 473 59.19 22.24 32.05
C ILE A 473 60.47 22.89 31.50
N THR A 474 61.22 23.55 32.37
CA THR A 474 62.53 24.14 32.02
C THR A 474 63.60 23.56 32.93
N VAL A 475 64.59 22.86 32.36
CA VAL A 475 65.71 22.31 33.12
C VAL A 475 66.94 23.21 32.95
N GLN A 476 67.50 23.66 34.06
CA GLN A 476 68.60 24.62 34.12
C GLN A 476 69.76 24.13 34.99
N LYS A 477 70.97 24.66 34.73
CA LYS A 477 72.18 24.36 35.53
C LYS A 477 72.10 24.99 36.92
N ALA A 478 71.67 26.26 36.99
CA ALA A 478 71.54 27.00 38.24
C ALA A 478 70.44 26.43 39.14
N ALA A 479 70.65 26.51 40.46
CA ALA A 479 69.61 26.15 41.42
C ALA A 479 68.35 27.00 41.19
N VAL A 480 67.18 26.36 41.27
CA VAL A 480 65.90 27.05 41.18
C VAL A 480 65.71 27.88 42.45
N LYS A 481 65.87 29.20 42.32
CA LYS A 481 65.70 30.16 43.41
C LYS A 481 64.22 30.48 43.61
N THR A 482 63.82 30.75 44.84
CA THR A 482 62.49 31.26 45.17
C THR A 482 62.34 32.68 44.62
N SER A 483 61.35 32.91 43.76
CA SER A 483 61.03 34.23 43.21
C SER A 483 59.96 34.95 44.04
N LYS A 484 59.02 34.22 44.63
CA LYS A 484 57.95 34.75 45.48
C LYS A 484 57.50 33.69 46.50
N ILE A 485 56.92 34.13 47.62
CA ILE A 485 56.24 33.26 48.57
C ILE A 485 54.73 33.52 48.43
N THR A 486 53.94 32.47 48.20
CA THR A 486 52.49 32.52 48.01
C THR A 486 51.75 31.83 49.16
N GLY A 487 50.42 31.99 49.26
CA GLY A 487 49.60 31.32 50.28
C GLY A 487 49.68 31.92 51.68
N MET A 488 50.20 33.15 51.79
CA MET A 488 50.31 33.90 53.04
C MET A 488 49.22 34.97 53.15
N PRO A 489 48.40 35.00 54.22
CA PRO A 489 47.45 36.09 54.45
C PRO A 489 48.18 37.37 54.87
N LYS A 490 47.66 38.53 54.44
CA LYS A 490 48.21 39.86 54.82
C LYS A 490 47.99 40.16 56.31
N ASN A 491 46.80 39.83 56.81
CA ASN A 491 46.40 39.99 58.20
C ASN A 491 45.72 38.70 58.69
N LEU A 492 45.95 38.31 59.94
CA LEU A 492 45.35 37.14 60.57
C LEU A 492 44.84 37.51 61.97
N LYS A 493 43.57 37.23 62.25
CA LYS A 493 42.97 37.43 63.58
C LYS A 493 42.79 36.08 64.25
N LEU A 494 43.29 35.93 65.48
CA LEU A 494 43.22 34.68 66.25
C LEU A 494 42.66 34.94 67.65
N LYS A 495 41.97 33.96 68.23
CA LYS A 495 41.62 33.94 69.66
C LYS A 495 42.78 33.38 70.48
N LYS A 496 42.86 33.73 71.77
CA LYS A 496 43.83 33.13 72.70
C LYS A 496 43.77 31.59 72.63
N ASN A 497 44.92 30.93 72.62
CA ASN A 497 45.13 29.47 72.46
C ASN A 497 44.76 28.87 71.09
N GLN A 498 44.26 29.65 70.12
CA GLN A 498 43.98 29.16 68.77
C GLN A 498 45.27 28.80 68.02
N THR A 499 45.22 27.69 67.28
CA THR A 499 46.32 27.20 66.43
C THR A 499 45.90 27.20 64.96
N VAL A 500 46.73 27.74 64.07
CA VAL A 500 46.48 27.80 62.61
C VAL A 500 47.76 27.50 61.84
N THR A 501 47.68 26.66 60.82
CA THR A 501 48.82 26.37 59.92
C THR A 501 48.85 27.35 58.75
N LEU A 502 49.95 28.08 58.60
CA LEU A 502 50.18 28.92 57.42
C LEU A 502 50.45 28.06 56.19
N LYS A 503 49.67 28.28 55.12
CA LYS A 503 49.84 27.59 53.82
C LYS A 503 50.90 28.27 52.93
N ALA A 504 51.98 28.76 53.54
CA ALA A 504 53.05 29.41 52.79
C ALA A 504 53.73 28.41 51.84
N ALA A 505 53.90 28.80 50.58
CA ALA A 505 54.56 28.00 49.57
C ALA A 505 55.60 28.84 48.82
N ALA A 506 56.81 28.29 48.63
CA ALA A 506 57.81 28.89 47.77
C ALA A 506 57.42 28.71 46.30
N ALA A 507 57.41 29.80 45.54
CA ALA A 507 57.22 29.79 44.10
C ALA A 507 58.57 30.07 43.42
N PRO A 508 58.93 29.36 42.35
CA PRO A 508 58.24 28.17 41.81
C PRO A 508 58.29 26.97 42.78
N LEU A 509 57.28 26.08 42.71
CA LEU A 509 57.09 24.92 43.63
C LEU A 509 58.28 23.96 43.72
N THR A 510 59.20 24.07 42.76
CA THR A 510 60.40 23.27 42.60
C THR A 510 61.63 23.88 43.27
N SER A 511 61.52 25.06 43.90
CA SER A 511 62.60 25.63 44.71
C SER A 511 62.91 24.72 45.90
N LEU A 512 64.20 24.42 46.11
CA LEU A 512 64.68 23.65 47.27
C LEU A 512 65.02 24.54 48.48
N GLN A 513 64.84 25.86 48.37
CA GLN A 513 65.11 26.79 49.46
C GLN A 513 64.05 26.66 50.55
N LYS A 514 64.44 26.10 51.71
CA LYS A 514 63.56 25.89 52.87
C LYS A 514 62.87 27.19 53.29
N LEU A 515 61.59 27.10 53.64
CA LEU A 515 60.85 28.18 54.28
C LEU A 515 61.30 28.28 55.75
N LYS A 516 61.72 29.46 56.15
CA LYS A 516 62.09 29.80 57.53
C LYS A 516 61.03 30.74 58.10
N TYR A 517 60.54 30.44 59.29
CA TYR A 517 59.49 31.19 59.97
C TYR A 517 60.06 31.90 61.20
N LYS A 518 59.74 33.18 61.38
CA LYS A 518 60.14 33.97 62.55
C LYS A 518 58.96 34.77 63.07
N SER A 519 58.77 34.76 64.38
CA SER A 519 57.82 35.65 65.06
C SER A 519 58.54 36.88 65.60
N SER A 520 57.97 38.07 65.43
CA SER A 520 58.48 39.30 66.03
C SER A 520 58.28 39.34 67.55
N ASN A 521 57.30 38.61 68.09
CA ASN A 521 57.06 38.53 69.54
C ASN A 521 56.53 37.13 69.92
N LYS A 522 57.44 36.27 70.39
CA LYS A 522 57.14 34.89 70.79
C LYS A 522 56.23 34.79 72.04
N LYS A 523 56.10 35.86 72.84
CA LYS A 523 55.20 35.90 74.00
C LYS A 523 53.74 36.06 73.57
N ILE A 524 53.48 36.72 72.43
CA ILE A 524 52.14 36.92 71.87
C ILE A 524 51.79 35.78 70.90
N VAL A 525 52.68 35.44 69.97
CA VAL A 525 52.46 34.42 68.95
C VAL A 525 53.74 33.61 68.69
N THR A 526 53.67 32.28 68.74
CA THR A 526 54.77 31.39 68.30
C THR A 526 54.47 30.77 66.95
N VAL A 527 55.52 30.47 66.18
CA VAL A 527 55.43 29.75 64.90
C VAL A 527 56.44 28.61 64.86
N THR A 528 56.03 27.43 64.42
CA THR A 528 56.91 26.26 64.26
C THR A 528 57.62 26.28 62.90
N SER A 529 58.61 25.39 62.72
CA SER A 529 59.29 25.18 61.43
C SER A 529 58.35 24.70 60.32
N LYS A 530 57.19 24.12 60.67
CA LYS A 530 56.12 23.71 59.74
C LYS A 530 55.10 24.82 59.47
N GLY A 531 55.34 26.03 59.98
CA GLY A 531 54.43 27.17 59.80
C GLY A 531 53.17 27.13 60.66
N VAL A 532 53.14 26.30 61.71
CA VAL A 532 52.02 26.23 62.65
C VAL A 532 52.14 27.38 63.65
N ILE A 533 51.15 28.26 63.65
CA ILE A 533 51.05 29.41 64.55
C ILE A 533 50.21 29.05 65.77
N LYS A 534 50.68 29.38 66.98
CA LYS A 534 49.90 29.33 68.23
C LYS A 534 49.81 30.71 68.87
N ALA A 535 48.59 31.19 69.11
CA ALA A 535 48.30 32.45 69.79
C ALA A 535 48.36 32.25 71.32
N LYS A 536 49.24 33.00 72.01
CA LYS A 536 49.50 32.83 73.45
C LYS A 536 48.89 33.94 74.32
N LYS A 537 49.05 35.20 73.91
CA LYS A 537 48.61 36.37 74.67
C LYS A 537 47.98 37.41 73.75
N LYS A 538 47.00 38.16 74.26
CA LYS A 538 46.38 39.29 73.57
C LYS A 538 47.45 40.30 73.14
N GLY A 539 47.35 40.79 71.90
CA GLY A 539 48.33 41.73 71.34
C GLY A 539 48.57 41.53 69.83
N LYS A 540 49.52 42.29 69.27
CA LYS A 540 49.89 42.24 67.85
C LYS A 540 51.32 41.70 67.68
N ALA A 541 51.50 40.79 66.74
CA ALA A 541 52.82 40.26 66.36
C ALA A 541 52.89 40.07 64.84
N VAL A 542 54.08 40.04 64.27
CA VAL A 542 54.31 39.82 62.83
C VAL A 542 55.01 38.48 62.65
N ILE A 543 54.40 37.61 61.86
CA ILE A 543 55.07 36.39 61.39
C ILE A 543 55.72 36.69 60.05
N THR A 544 57.04 36.53 60.03
CA THR A 544 57.88 36.72 58.84
C THR A 544 58.25 35.35 58.30
N VAL A 545 58.00 35.13 57.01
CA VAL A 545 58.38 33.91 56.28
C VAL A 545 59.42 34.28 55.25
N GLN A 546 60.56 33.60 55.28
CA GLN A 546 61.68 33.83 54.37
C GLN A 546 62.04 32.55 53.62
N SER A 547 62.36 32.68 52.33
CA SER A 547 62.96 31.62 51.50
C SER A 547 63.94 32.27 50.52
N GLY A 548 65.23 31.95 50.67
CA GLY A 548 66.30 32.66 49.97
C GLY A 548 66.31 34.15 50.35
N SER A 549 66.32 35.03 49.35
CA SER A 549 66.26 36.49 49.50
C SER A 549 64.84 37.06 49.59
N LYS A 550 63.81 36.21 49.49
CA LYS A 550 62.40 36.65 49.48
C LYS A 550 61.80 36.51 50.86
N THR A 551 61.07 37.54 51.27
CA THR A 551 60.45 37.63 52.60
C THR A 551 59.01 38.14 52.47
N VAL A 552 58.08 37.51 53.18
CA VAL A 552 56.67 37.92 53.28
C VAL A 552 56.27 38.02 54.75
N LYS A 553 55.52 39.05 55.10
CA LYS A 553 55.07 39.32 56.47
C LYS A 553 53.54 39.16 56.59
N CYS A 554 53.09 38.52 57.65
CA CYS A 554 51.68 38.45 58.06
C CYS A 554 51.52 39.13 59.41
N LYS A 555 50.62 40.11 59.49
CA LYS A 555 50.27 40.78 60.75
C LYS A 555 49.24 39.92 61.49
N VAL A 556 49.61 39.41 62.66
CA VAL A 556 48.73 38.61 63.52
C VAL A 556 48.22 39.46 64.68
N THR A 557 46.91 39.50 64.85
CA THR A 557 46.25 40.13 66.01
C THR A 557 45.57 39.05 66.84
N VAL A 558 46.03 38.88 68.08
CA VAL A 558 45.39 38.00 69.06
C VAL A 558 44.40 38.85 69.86
N LYS A 559 43.11 38.53 69.73
CA LYS A 559 42.03 39.18 70.47
C LYS A 559 41.84 38.57 71.84
#